data_AF-X6LW07-F1
#
_entry.id   AF-X6LW07-F1
#
_cell.length_a   1.000
_cell.length_b   1.000
_cell.length_c   1.000
_cell.angle_alpha   90.00
_cell.angle_beta   90.00
_cell.angle_gamma   90.00
#
_symmetry.space_group_name_H-M   'P 1'
#
loop_
_entity.id
_entity.type
_entity.pdbx_description
1 polymer ?
#
loop_
_entity_poly.entity_id
_entity_poly.type
_entity_poly.pdbx_seq_one_letter_code
_entity_poly.pdbx_strand_id
1 'polypeptide(L)'
;MSIYDKKSEIKRFEVEFICVLENRGRKKEILYKEKCKGGMQDSSGDNININAIHEGDKKYEKEIKTLTQLLSDSINKEELKKKIMKNNGNIELVIKDIVQQFIENEVYYNNKNISYFITIDDKSKINELEKIEQKQEQEQKQENTMNILDNNNKSIQKEMEKSKIGETKPGINLQGYCINEICLASKAKLPVWINIGFNNITFISDKTSFNCPHCKKETVTSIVKAIGDPMPVKDNNYQCSYSIKSGLPYELKANKIKQHAKSIEDLRERSEHAMNSIEIKNLVIELQKYEITVVKSPSLKGSEKLFEKIQANYGGDFNQAFDIGRFTILCDNSTKLQTAVAVIKKAEQFNLIVAEDKDFFVKNLKHIIVFIILNSTLKKFTTLEGYAIIENPKLSHLFYEQIRAWKPNNQIEEELKQASDETLAKINDIICEWIDEKEIKKI
;
A
#
# COMPACT_ATOMS: atom_id res chain seq x y z
N MET A 1 44.13 -9.96 -27.88
CA MET A 1 43.21 -10.16 -29.02
C MET A 1 41.85 -10.52 -28.45
N SER A 2 40.98 -9.50 -28.38
CA SER A 2 39.51 -9.52 -28.26
C SER A 2 38.81 -10.71 -27.55
N ILE A 3 38.41 -10.50 -26.29
CA ILE A 3 37.16 -11.05 -25.73
C ILE A 3 36.36 -9.83 -25.24
N TYR A 4 35.53 -9.30 -26.14
CA TYR A 4 34.49 -8.31 -25.83
C TYR A 4 33.17 -9.04 -25.50
N ASP A 5 32.32 -8.33 -24.76
CA ASP A 5 30.89 -8.58 -24.56
C ASP A 5 30.46 -9.70 -23.59
N LYS A 6 30.76 -9.48 -22.31
CA LYS A 6 29.74 -9.73 -21.27
C LYS A 6 28.80 -8.55 -21.22
N LYS A 7 27.76 -8.56 -22.06
CA LYS A 7 26.55 -7.76 -21.80
C LYS A 7 25.99 -8.20 -20.45
N SER A 8 26.01 -7.28 -19.50
CA SER A 8 25.28 -7.39 -18.25
C SER A 8 23.79 -7.47 -18.55
N GLU A 9 23.21 -8.67 -18.49
CA GLU A 9 21.77 -8.84 -18.33
C GLU A 9 21.36 -8.20 -17.00
N ILE A 10 20.91 -6.95 -17.08
CA ILE A 10 20.18 -6.32 -15.98
C ILE A 10 18.83 -7.04 -15.93
N LYS A 11 18.72 -8.04 -15.07
CA LYS A 11 17.41 -8.59 -14.66
C LYS A 11 16.64 -7.43 -14.02
N ARG A 12 15.54 -7.04 -14.65
CA ARG A 12 14.69 -5.92 -14.25
C ARG A 12 13.83 -6.29 -13.04
N PHE A 13 13.57 -5.30 -12.19
CA PHE A 13 12.99 -5.46 -10.87
C PHE A 13 11.69 -4.65 -10.77
N GLU A 14 10.54 -5.32 -10.81
CA GLU A 14 9.36 -4.80 -10.12
C GLU A 14 9.54 -5.19 -8.65
N VAL A 15 10.01 -4.25 -7.83
CA VAL A 15 10.09 -4.50 -6.38
C VAL A 15 8.85 -3.86 -5.76
N GLU A 16 7.88 -4.70 -5.43
CA GLU A 16 6.84 -4.31 -4.49
C GLU A 16 7.51 -4.21 -3.12
N PHE A 17 7.75 -2.99 -2.65
CA PHE A 17 8.22 -2.80 -1.30
C PHE A 17 7.04 -2.55 -0.39
N ILE A 18 6.91 -3.40 0.63
CA ILE A 18 5.97 -3.18 1.72
C ILE A 18 6.68 -2.34 2.78
N CYS A 19 6.14 -1.17 3.10
CA CYS A 19 6.58 -0.32 4.21
C CYS A 19 5.67 -0.44 5.43
N VAL A 20 6.28 -0.59 6.61
CA VAL A 20 5.60 -0.75 7.91
C VAL A 20 6.04 0.37 8.87
N LEU A 21 5.10 1.06 9.52
CA LEU A 21 5.25 2.31 10.30
C LEU A 21 5.02 2.33 11.82
N GLU A 22 6.07 2.60 12.63
CA GLU A 22 6.06 2.55 14.11
C GLU A 22 5.20 3.61 14.79
N ASN A 23 4.00 3.20 15.25
CA ASN A 23 3.14 4.09 16.03
C ASN A 23 3.61 4.16 17.50
N ARG A 24 4.42 5.17 17.84
CA ARG A 24 4.78 5.49 19.24
C ARG A 24 3.67 6.33 19.86
N GLY A 25 2.77 5.66 20.57
CA GLY A 25 1.56 6.28 21.12
C GLY A 25 1.82 7.48 22.03
N ARG A 26 1.20 8.63 21.71
CA ARG A 26 0.78 9.63 22.71
C ARG A 26 -0.66 9.32 23.10
N LYS A 27 -0.91 9.08 24.39
CA LYS A 27 -2.26 8.97 24.95
C LYS A 27 -2.95 10.34 24.85
N LYS A 28 -4.13 10.41 24.23
CA LYS A 28 -5.10 11.51 24.39
C LYS A 28 -6.38 10.92 24.97
N GLU A 29 -6.75 11.37 26.17
CA GLU A 29 -8.07 11.16 26.74
C GLU A 29 -9.09 12.00 25.97
N ILE A 30 -10.18 11.37 25.54
CA ILE A 30 -11.35 12.06 24.96
C ILE A 30 -12.45 12.04 26.02
N LEU A 31 -12.80 13.24 26.50
CA LEU A 31 -13.90 13.49 27.43
C LEU A 31 -15.20 13.67 26.61
N TYR A 32 -16.12 12.72 26.70
CA TYR A 32 -17.48 12.88 26.17
C TYR A 32 -18.34 13.72 27.14
N LYS A 33 -19.04 14.71 26.60
CA LYS A 33 -20.09 15.45 27.32
C LYS A 33 -21.35 15.49 26.46
N GLU A 34 -22.33 14.67 26.83
CA GLU A 34 -23.68 14.71 26.28
C GLU A 34 -24.42 15.96 26.77
N LYS A 35 -25.28 16.52 25.92
CA LYS A 35 -26.48 17.25 26.33
C LYS A 35 -27.59 17.08 25.29
N CYS A 36 -28.56 16.22 25.61
CA CYS A 36 -29.90 16.28 25.03
C CYS A 36 -30.69 17.42 25.69
N LYS A 37 -31.44 18.18 24.90
CA LYS A 37 -32.61 18.95 25.36
C LYS A 37 -33.70 18.89 24.28
N GLY A 38 -34.85 18.33 24.67
CA GLY A 38 -36.10 18.44 23.93
C GLY A 38 -36.79 19.78 24.14
N GLY A 39 -37.86 19.99 23.38
CA GLY A 39 -38.77 21.11 23.50
C GLY A 39 -40.01 20.86 22.64
N MET A 40 -41.18 21.02 23.25
CA MET A 40 -42.52 20.59 22.84
C MET A 40 -43.35 21.84 22.52
N GLN A 41 -44.18 21.75 21.45
CA GLN A 41 -45.41 22.52 21.12
C GLN A 41 -45.36 24.05 20.96
N ASP A 42 -45.99 24.55 19.88
CA ASP A 42 -47.21 25.37 19.98
C ASP A 42 -47.89 25.57 18.61
N SER A 43 -49.22 25.63 18.69
CA SER A 43 -50.18 25.77 17.59
C SER A 43 -50.88 27.13 17.66
N SER A 44 -50.92 27.85 16.54
CA SER A 44 -51.88 28.90 16.12
C SER A 44 -51.27 29.56 14.88
N GLY A 45 -51.91 29.73 13.73
CA GLY A 45 -53.30 30.05 13.46
C GLY A 45 -53.30 31.50 12.96
N ASP A 46 -53.13 31.73 11.65
CA ASP A 46 -53.63 32.93 10.98
C ASP A 46 -53.73 32.77 9.46
N ASN A 47 -54.92 33.10 8.97
CA ASN A 47 -55.35 33.14 7.58
C ASN A 47 -54.78 34.36 6.87
N ILE A 48 -53.98 34.15 5.82
CA ILE A 48 -53.76 35.16 4.78
C ILE A 48 -53.96 34.52 3.41
N ASN A 49 -54.95 35.08 2.70
CA ASN A 49 -55.38 34.73 1.36
C ASN A 49 -54.30 35.17 0.35
N ILE A 50 -53.46 34.23 -0.13
CA ILE A 50 -52.54 34.40 -1.27
C ILE A 50 -52.97 33.42 -2.36
N ASN A 51 -54.15 33.65 -2.93
CA ASN A 51 -54.65 32.87 -4.07
C ASN A 51 -54.28 33.58 -5.37
N ALA A 52 -53.10 33.24 -5.92
CA ALA A 52 -52.81 33.31 -7.37
C ALA A 52 -51.43 32.74 -7.76
N ILE A 53 -50.49 32.48 -6.83
CA ILE A 53 -49.11 32.08 -7.18
C ILE A 53 -48.82 30.58 -6.95
N HIS A 54 -49.63 29.86 -6.18
CA HIS A 54 -49.27 28.52 -5.67
C HIS A 54 -49.89 27.30 -6.36
N GLU A 55 -50.69 27.45 -7.41
CA GLU A 55 -51.28 26.29 -8.11
C GLU A 55 -50.27 25.48 -8.93
N GLY A 56 -49.17 26.10 -9.36
CA GLY A 56 -48.09 25.40 -10.05
C GLY A 56 -47.30 24.44 -9.15
N ASP A 57 -47.31 24.65 -7.84
CA ASP A 57 -46.43 23.96 -6.90
C ASP A 57 -46.87 22.55 -6.54
N LYS A 58 -48.19 22.28 -6.60
CA LYS A 58 -48.73 20.94 -6.33
C LYS A 58 -48.59 19.99 -7.52
N LYS A 59 -48.32 20.52 -8.71
CA LYS A 59 -48.38 19.73 -9.96
C LYS A 59 -47.32 18.63 -10.03
N TYR A 60 -46.16 18.81 -9.40
CA TYR A 60 -45.01 17.89 -9.50
C TYR A 60 -44.50 17.38 -8.14
N GLU A 61 -45.35 17.40 -7.11
CA GLU A 61 -44.92 17.09 -5.74
C GLU A 61 -44.40 15.65 -5.59
N LYS A 62 -45.02 14.69 -6.30
CA LYS A 62 -44.60 13.27 -6.28
C LYS A 62 -43.25 13.08 -6.97
N GLU A 63 -43.05 13.74 -8.11
CA GLU A 63 -41.83 13.70 -8.91
C GLU A 63 -40.67 14.35 -8.15
N ILE A 64 -40.89 15.51 -7.53
CA ILE A 64 -39.90 16.17 -6.67
C ILE A 64 -39.51 15.26 -5.52
N LYS A 65 -40.48 14.68 -4.79
CA LYS A 65 -40.20 13.78 -3.66
C LYS A 65 -39.38 12.56 -4.10
N THR A 66 -39.73 11.96 -5.22
CA THR A 66 -39.04 10.78 -5.77
C THR A 66 -37.62 11.10 -6.21
N LEU A 67 -37.43 12.21 -6.94
CA LEU A 67 -36.12 12.62 -7.43
C LEU A 67 -35.21 13.13 -6.30
N THR A 68 -35.74 13.81 -5.29
CA THR A 68 -34.96 14.17 -4.08
C THR A 68 -34.50 12.92 -3.34
N GLN A 69 -35.33 11.87 -3.28
CA GLN A 69 -34.91 10.60 -2.67
C GLN A 69 -33.83 9.88 -3.50
N LEU A 70 -33.95 9.90 -4.84
CA LEU A 70 -33.00 9.24 -5.75
C LEU A 70 -31.65 9.98 -5.83
N LEU A 71 -31.68 11.31 -5.85
CA LEU A 71 -30.50 12.17 -6.00
C LEU A 71 -29.92 12.63 -4.66
N SER A 72 -30.57 12.27 -3.54
CA SER A 72 -30.14 12.59 -2.17
C SER A 72 -29.76 14.08 -2.03
N ASP A 73 -28.61 14.38 -1.43
CA ASP A 73 -28.13 15.76 -1.21
C ASP A 73 -27.41 16.35 -2.44
N SER A 74 -27.37 15.65 -3.58
CA SER A 74 -26.62 16.09 -4.75
C SER A 74 -27.28 17.25 -5.52
N ILE A 75 -28.56 17.55 -5.27
CA ILE A 75 -29.25 18.72 -5.86
C ILE A 75 -30.21 19.38 -4.84
N ASN A 76 -30.24 20.71 -4.82
CA ASN A 76 -31.18 21.44 -3.98
C ASN A 76 -32.63 21.28 -4.51
N LYS A 77 -33.59 21.07 -3.61
CA LYS A 77 -35.02 20.93 -3.93
C LYS A 77 -35.58 22.06 -4.81
N GLU A 78 -35.17 23.31 -4.58
CA GLU A 78 -35.61 24.46 -5.38
C GLU A 78 -35.03 24.47 -6.79
N GLU A 79 -33.79 24.00 -6.95
CA GLU A 79 -33.16 23.84 -8.26
C GLU A 79 -33.81 22.72 -9.06
N LEU A 80 -34.10 21.59 -8.40
CA LEU A 80 -34.84 20.47 -8.97
C LEU A 80 -36.23 20.91 -9.46
N LYS A 81 -36.94 21.70 -8.65
CA LYS A 81 -38.25 22.27 -9.01
C LYS A 81 -38.17 23.15 -10.26
N LYS A 82 -37.17 24.05 -10.34
CA LYS A 82 -36.94 24.89 -11.54
C LYS A 82 -36.68 24.06 -12.79
N LYS A 83 -35.89 22.98 -12.68
CA LYS A 83 -35.60 22.07 -13.81
C LYS A 83 -36.83 21.30 -14.27
N ILE A 84 -37.67 20.83 -13.34
CA ILE A 84 -38.93 20.17 -13.68
C ILE A 84 -39.89 21.13 -14.38
N MET A 85 -40.00 22.38 -13.90
CA MET A 85 -40.81 23.42 -14.54
C MET A 85 -40.29 23.75 -15.94
N LYS A 86 -38.97 23.93 -16.11
CA LYS A 86 -38.32 24.19 -17.40
C LYS A 86 -38.60 23.10 -18.44
N ASN A 87 -38.64 21.84 -18.01
CA ASN A 87 -38.90 20.69 -18.86
C ASN A 87 -40.38 20.27 -18.91
N ASN A 88 -41.31 21.15 -18.49
CA ASN A 88 -42.75 20.91 -18.49
C ASN A 88 -43.18 19.57 -17.82
N GLY A 89 -42.45 19.14 -16.79
CA GLY A 89 -42.71 17.87 -16.10
C GLY A 89 -42.11 16.63 -16.75
N ASN A 90 -41.36 16.75 -17.86
CA ASN A 90 -40.69 15.61 -18.48
C ASN A 90 -39.47 15.16 -17.66
N ILE A 91 -39.64 14.12 -16.86
CA ILE A 91 -38.64 13.60 -15.92
C ILE A 91 -37.39 13.05 -16.62
N GLU A 92 -37.53 12.45 -17.81
CA GLU A 92 -36.38 11.96 -18.57
C GLU A 92 -35.43 13.10 -18.95
N LEU A 93 -35.98 14.24 -19.41
CA LEU A 93 -35.19 15.42 -19.73
C LEU A 93 -34.57 16.06 -18.49
N VAL A 94 -35.28 16.05 -17.36
CA VAL A 94 -34.75 16.54 -16.07
C VAL A 94 -33.55 15.71 -15.62
N ILE A 95 -33.63 14.37 -15.71
CA ILE A 95 -32.52 13.49 -15.34
C ILE A 95 -31.32 13.72 -16.28
N LYS A 96 -31.55 13.82 -17.60
CA LYS A 96 -30.48 14.13 -18.57
C LYS A 96 -29.78 15.46 -18.26
N ASP A 97 -30.55 16.51 -17.94
CA ASP A 97 -30.04 17.84 -17.60
C ASP A 97 -29.25 17.84 -16.27
N ILE A 98 -29.63 17.01 -15.31
CA ILE A 98 -28.92 16.84 -14.03
C ILE A 98 -27.62 16.05 -14.22
N VAL A 99 -27.66 14.93 -14.95
CA VAL A 99 -26.47 14.11 -15.24
C VAL A 99 -25.45 14.92 -16.04
N GLN A 100 -25.90 15.67 -17.05
CA GLN A 100 -25.03 16.55 -17.83
C GLN A 100 -24.33 17.59 -16.95
N GLN A 101 -25.05 18.21 -16.02
CA GLN A 101 -24.45 19.14 -15.05
C GLN A 101 -23.41 18.48 -14.14
N PHE A 102 -23.64 17.24 -13.69
CA PHE A 102 -22.63 16.53 -12.90
C PHE A 102 -21.36 16.27 -13.70
N ILE A 103 -21.49 15.86 -14.97
CA ILE A 103 -20.36 15.65 -15.88
C ILE A 103 -19.59 16.97 -16.08
N GLU A 104 -20.29 18.07 -16.35
CA GLU A 104 -19.68 19.38 -16.55
C GLU A 104 -18.99 19.91 -15.28
N ASN A 105 -19.60 19.71 -14.11
CA ASN A 105 -19.01 20.07 -12.83
C ASN A 105 -17.78 19.21 -12.53
N GLU A 106 -17.81 17.90 -12.80
CA GLU A 106 -16.67 17.02 -12.58
C GLU A 106 -15.49 17.41 -13.49
N VAL A 107 -15.75 17.74 -14.75
CA VAL A 107 -14.73 18.27 -15.68
C VAL A 107 -14.20 19.61 -15.19
N TYR A 108 -15.05 20.52 -14.70
CA TYR A 108 -14.65 21.83 -14.18
C TYR A 108 -13.80 21.71 -12.91
N TYR A 109 -14.19 20.87 -11.95
CA TYR A 109 -13.42 20.64 -10.72
C TYR A 109 -12.10 19.94 -10.99
N ASN A 110 -12.07 18.97 -11.90
CA ASN A 110 -10.83 18.30 -12.29
C ASN A 110 -9.87 19.28 -12.97
N ASN A 111 -10.36 20.14 -13.87
CA ASN A 111 -9.53 21.17 -14.52
C ASN A 111 -9.05 22.26 -13.55
N LYS A 112 -9.90 22.68 -12.59
CA LYS A 112 -9.53 23.66 -11.57
C LYS A 112 -8.52 23.11 -10.56
N ASN A 113 -8.66 21.85 -10.17
CA ASN A 113 -7.68 21.17 -9.32
C ASN A 113 -6.34 21.03 -10.05
N ILE A 114 -6.34 20.63 -11.33
CA ILE A 114 -5.11 20.59 -12.15
C ILE A 114 -4.45 21.97 -12.23
N SER A 115 -5.22 23.04 -12.46
CA SER A 115 -4.70 24.42 -12.49
C SER A 115 -4.16 24.90 -11.12
N TYR A 116 -4.82 24.54 -10.02
CA TYR A 116 -4.37 24.86 -8.66
C TYR A 116 -3.09 24.10 -8.28
N PHE A 117 -2.96 22.85 -8.71
CA PHE A 117 -1.72 22.07 -8.52
C PHE A 117 -0.55 22.64 -9.33
N ILE A 118 -0.78 23.06 -10.59
CA ILE A 118 0.26 23.68 -11.42
C ILE A 118 0.76 25.00 -10.80
N THR A 119 -0.16 25.83 -10.28
CA THR A 119 0.21 27.13 -9.69
C THR A 119 0.86 27.06 -8.30
N ILE A 120 0.63 25.98 -7.54
CA ILE A 120 1.33 25.73 -6.27
C ILE A 120 2.74 25.20 -6.52
N ASP A 121 2.92 24.33 -7.51
CA ASP A 121 4.22 23.72 -7.81
C ASP A 121 5.25 24.76 -8.30
N ASP A 122 4.81 25.74 -9.09
CA ASP A 122 5.67 26.85 -9.54
C ASP A 122 6.06 27.79 -8.40
N LYS A 123 5.15 28.10 -7.47
CA LYS A 123 5.47 28.95 -6.30
C LYS A 123 6.34 28.24 -5.27
N SER A 124 6.19 26.92 -5.12
CA SER A 124 7.03 26.10 -4.24
C SER A 124 8.47 26.03 -4.74
N LYS A 125 8.67 25.82 -6.05
CA LYS A 125 10.00 25.75 -6.66
C LYS A 125 10.75 27.08 -6.61
N ILE A 126 10.07 28.21 -6.78
CA ILE A 126 10.69 29.54 -6.67
C ILE A 126 11.19 29.79 -5.23
N ASN A 127 10.41 29.39 -4.22
CA ASN A 127 10.74 29.64 -2.81
C ASN A 127 11.82 28.68 -2.27
N GLU A 128 12.03 27.52 -2.91
CA GLU A 128 13.14 26.61 -2.61
C GLU A 128 14.45 27.01 -3.31
N LEU A 129 14.37 27.52 -4.55
CA LEU A 129 15.55 28.04 -5.27
C LEU A 129 16.15 29.25 -4.56
N GLU A 130 15.33 30.18 -4.05
CA GLU A 130 15.80 31.32 -3.25
C GLU A 130 16.48 30.88 -1.93
N LYS A 131 16.08 29.75 -1.35
CA LYS A 131 16.72 29.19 -0.14
C LYS A 131 18.03 28.46 -0.42
N ILE A 132 18.19 27.89 -1.61
CA ILE A 132 19.42 27.20 -2.02
C ILE A 132 20.51 28.22 -2.38
N GLU A 133 20.16 29.31 -3.06
CA GLU A 133 21.11 30.40 -3.35
C GLU A 133 21.63 31.09 -2.07
N GLN A 134 20.77 31.29 -1.06
CA GLN A 134 21.20 31.86 0.23
C GLN A 134 22.09 30.92 1.05
N LYS A 135 22.01 29.60 0.83
CA LYS A 135 22.81 28.61 1.56
C LYS A 135 24.20 28.41 0.93
N GLN A 136 24.31 28.56 -0.38
CA GLN A 136 25.60 28.48 -1.08
C GLN A 136 26.51 29.70 -0.82
N GLU A 137 25.96 30.86 -0.48
CA GLU A 137 26.75 32.04 -0.08
C GLU A 137 27.33 31.97 1.35
N GLN A 138 26.78 31.12 2.22
CA GLN A 138 27.27 30.94 3.60
C GLN A 138 28.33 29.83 3.76
N GLU A 139 28.36 28.83 2.88
CA GLU A 139 29.30 27.70 3.00
C GLU A 139 30.69 27.96 2.35
N GLN A 140 30.90 29.09 1.66
CA GLN A 140 32.21 29.46 1.12
C GLN A 140 33.12 30.29 2.06
N LYS A 141 32.78 30.46 3.34
CA LYS A 141 33.59 31.23 4.31
C LYS A 141 34.14 30.47 5.53
N GLN A 142 33.97 29.15 5.60
CA GLN A 142 34.59 28.35 6.67
C GLN A 142 35.17 27.03 6.14
N GLU A 143 36.20 27.13 5.30
CA GLU A 143 37.12 26.00 5.09
C GLU A 143 38.56 26.52 5.14
N ASN A 144 38.96 26.89 6.35
CA ASN A 144 40.36 27.00 6.77
C ASN A 144 40.33 27.16 8.28
N THR A 145 40.58 26.08 9.03
CA THR A 145 41.41 26.03 10.25
C THR A 145 41.27 24.65 10.93
N MET A 146 42.43 24.01 11.10
CA MET A 146 42.80 23.01 12.11
C MET A 146 42.37 21.53 11.98
N ASN A 147 43.36 20.75 11.53
CA ASN A 147 43.82 19.55 12.22
C ASN A 147 44.19 19.85 13.69
N ILE A 148 43.90 18.92 14.62
CA ILE A 148 44.83 18.28 15.58
C ILE A 148 44.02 17.41 16.57
N LEU A 149 44.50 16.16 16.73
CA LEU A 149 44.28 15.14 17.78
C LEU A 149 43.00 15.20 18.65
N ASP A 150 42.28 14.07 18.72
CA ASP A 150 42.33 13.33 19.99
C ASP A 150 42.12 11.82 19.83
N ASN A 151 42.97 11.09 20.54
CA ASN A 151 43.16 9.65 20.48
C ASN A 151 42.55 9.08 21.76
N ASN A 152 41.35 8.50 21.69
CA ASN A 152 40.78 7.77 22.82
C ASN A 152 40.09 6.49 22.39
N ASN A 153 40.78 5.39 22.68
CA ASN A 153 40.30 4.01 22.70
C ASN A 153 38.98 3.89 23.46
N LYS A 154 37.85 3.93 22.74
CA LYS A 154 36.62 3.27 23.20
C LYS A 154 36.70 1.82 22.78
N SER A 155 36.95 0.95 23.74
CA SER A 155 36.73 -0.49 23.62
C SER A 155 35.29 -0.72 23.16
N ILE A 156 35.16 -1.00 21.87
CA ILE A 156 33.92 -1.50 21.27
C ILE A 156 33.72 -2.90 21.83
N GLN A 157 33.02 -3.01 22.96
CA GLN A 157 32.11 -4.13 23.19
C GLN A 157 31.06 -4.07 22.08
N LYS A 158 31.44 -4.53 20.88
CA LYS A 158 30.48 -5.02 19.91
C LYS A 158 29.82 -6.17 20.63
N GLU A 159 28.59 -5.93 21.11
CA GLU A 159 27.66 -6.97 21.47
C GLU A 159 27.83 -8.06 20.41
N MET A 160 28.30 -9.24 20.84
CA MET A 160 28.24 -10.42 20.01
C MET A 160 26.76 -10.67 19.78
N GLU A 161 26.19 -10.02 18.76
CA GLU A 161 24.99 -10.50 18.09
C GLU A 161 25.30 -11.94 17.73
N LYS A 162 24.86 -12.86 18.59
CA LYS A 162 25.10 -14.29 18.48
C LYS A 162 24.79 -14.65 17.04
N SER A 163 25.81 -15.03 16.27
CA SER A 163 25.68 -15.27 14.85
C SER A 163 24.67 -16.40 14.66
N LYS A 164 23.41 -16.07 14.34
CA LYS A 164 22.36 -17.06 14.09
C LYS A 164 22.48 -17.49 12.64
N ILE A 165 22.26 -18.78 12.39
CA ILE A 165 22.28 -19.33 11.03
C ILE A 165 20.84 -19.57 10.58
N GLY A 166 20.54 -19.16 9.34
CA GLY A 166 19.19 -19.24 8.77
C GLY A 166 18.39 -17.95 8.96
N GLU A 167 17.35 -17.83 8.16
CA GLU A 167 16.43 -16.70 8.12
C GLU A 167 15.07 -17.12 8.67
N THR A 168 14.42 -16.23 9.42
CA THR A 168 13.00 -16.38 9.71
C THR A 168 12.19 -15.96 8.49
N LYS A 169 11.03 -16.57 8.25
CA LYS A 169 10.06 -16.20 7.19
C LYS A 169 8.63 -16.22 7.76
N PRO A 170 7.57 -15.79 7.07
CA PRO A 170 6.22 -15.93 7.59
C PRO A 170 5.86 -17.37 7.95
N GLY A 171 4.88 -17.50 8.82
CA GLY A 171 4.45 -18.80 9.35
C GLY A 171 5.30 -19.24 10.54
N ILE A 172 5.44 -20.55 10.72
CA ILE A 172 6.08 -21.14 11.89
C ILE A 172 7.60 -21.11 11.72
N ASN A 173 8.30 -20.48 12.67
CA ASN A 173 9.76 -20.51 12.73
C ASN A 173 10.22 -21.20 14.01
N LEU A 174 11.10 -22.18 13.87
CA LEU A 174 11.68 -22.95 14.97
C LEU A 174 13.17 -22.65 15.09
N GLN A 175 13.67 -22.56 16.31
CA GLN A 175 15.10 -22.48 16.59
C GLN A 175 15.56 -23.75 17.29
N GLY A 176 16.57 -24.41 16.72
CA GLY A 176 17.19 -25.59 17.31
C GLY A 176 18.69 -25.65 17.07
N TYR A 177 19.28 -26.82 17.29
CA TYR A 177 20.70 -27.07 17.11
C TYR A 177 20.92 -28.22 16.12
N CYS A 178 21.87 -28.04 15.21
CA CYS A 178 22.25 -29.07 14.26
C CYS A 178 23.15 -30.12 14.93
N ILE A 179 22.80 -31.40 14.84
CA ILE A 179 23.62 -32.52 15.36
C ILE A 179 24.61 -33.08 14.33
N ASN A 180 24.56 -32.60 13.08
CA ASN A 180 25.47 -33.06 12.04
C ASN A 180 26.88 -32.51 12.28
N GLU A 181 27.79 -33.36 12.75
CA GLU A 181 29.16 -32.97 13.15
C GLU A 181 29.97 -32.29 12.02
N ILE A 182 29.66 -32.57 10.75
CA ILE A 182 30.32 -31.92 9.61
C ILE A 182 29.74 -30.53 9.30
N CYS A 183 28.57 -30.16 9.85
CA CYS A 183 27.90 -28.88 9.63
C CYS A 183 28.59 -27.76 10.42
N LEU A 184 28.90 -26.62 9.80
CA LEU A 184 29.54 -25.48 10.48
C LEU A 184 28.71 -24.97 11.67
N ALA A 185 27.38 -24.96 11.54
CA ALA A 185 26.48 -24.56 12.62
C ALA A 185 26.62 -25.45 13.86
N SER A 186 26.77 -26.76 13.66
CA SER A 186 26.99 -27.74 14.73
C SER A 186 28.35 -27.55 15.40
N LYS A 187 29.42 -27.46 14.60
CA LYS A 187 30.80 -27.25 15.09
C LYS A 187 30.93 -25.99 15.94
N ALA A 188 30.27 -24.92 15.54
CA ALA A 188 30.26 -23.64 16.26
C ALA A 188 29.17 -23.55 17.35
N LYS A 189 28.37 -24.60 17.55
CA LYS A 189 27.23 -24.64 18.49
C LYS A 189 26.26 -23.46 18.30
N LEU A 190 26.10 -23.00 17.06
CA LEU A 190 25.25 -21.88 16.72
C LEU A 190 23.79 -22.33 16.59
N PRO A 191 22.82 -21.58 17.15
CA PRO A 191 21.42 -21.89 16.97
C PRO A 191 21.02 -21.63 15.51
N VAL A 192 20.15 -22.50 14.99
CA VAL A 192 19.71 -22.48 13.60
C VAL A 192 18.21 -22.23 13.54
N TRP A 193 17.80 -21.26 12.72
CA TRP A 193 16.39 -21.02 12.39
C TRP A 193 15.94 -21.94 11.27
N ILE A 194 14.77 -22.55 11.46
CA ILE A 194 14.05 -23.35 10.48
C ILE A 194 12.72 -22.66 10.25
N ASN A 195 12.41 -22.34 9.00
CA ASN A 195 11.07 -21.90 8.64
C ASN A 195 10.28 -23.10 8.09
N ILE A 196 9.10 -23.33 8.66
CA ILE A 196 8.16 -24.38 8.26
C ILE A 196 7.07 -23.80 7.32
N GLY A 197 6.94 -22.48 7.27
CA GLY A 197 5.90 -21.79 6.50
C GLY A 197 4.52 -21.84 7.19
N PHE A 198 3.46 -21.64 6.42
CA PHE A 198 2.08 -21.77 6.87
C PHE A 198 1.67 -23.24 6.88
N ASN A 199 1.74 -23.86 8.07
CA ASN A 199 1.41 -25.26 8.25
C ASN A 199 0.85 -25.51 9.66
N ASN A 200 0.35 -26.72 9.84
CA ASN A 200 -0.02 -27.27 11.14
C ASN A 200 0.98 -28.39 11.43
N ILE A 201 1.82 -28.21 12.45
CA ILE A 201 2.80 -29.21 12.81
C ILE A 201 2.61 -29.68 14.25
N THR A 202 2.87 -30.96 14.45
CA THR A 202 3.01 -31.56 15.77
C THR A 202 4.42 -32.11 15.88
N PHE A 203 5.14 -31.81 16.96
CA PHE A 203 6.49 -32.33 17.16
C PHE A 203 6.81 -32.53 18.64
N ILE A 204 7.75 -33.44 18.91
CA ILE A 204 8.34 -33.60 20.24
C ILE A 204 9.74 -32.99 20.18
N SER A 205 9.96 -31.95 20.97
CA SER A 205 11.12 -31.03 20.85
C SER A 205 12.52 -31.67 20.76
N ASP A 206 12.73 -32.84 21.35
CA ASP A 206 14.00 -33.58 21.40
C ASP A 206 14.00 -34.88 20.58
N LYS A 207 12.86 -35.29 20.01
CA LYS A 207 12.74 -36.50 19.18
C LYS A 207 12.54 -36.20 17.70
N THR A 208 11.93 -35.06 17.39
CA THR A 208 11.68 -34.65 16.01
C THR A 208 12.88 -33.90 15.46
N SER A 209 13.27 -34.25 14.23
CA SER A 209 14.35 -33.59 13.50
C SER A 209 13.77 -32.71 12.39
N PHE A 210 14.51 -31.67 12.00
CA PHE A 210 14.15 -30.79 10.90
C PHE A 210 15.34 -30.52 9.99
N ASN A 211 15.07 -30.12 8.76
CA ASN A 211 16.11 -29.79 7.78
C ASN A 211 16.91 -28.56 8.20
N CYS A 212 18.22 -28.74 8.34
CA CYS A 212 19.14 -27.64 8.60
C CYS A 212 19.34 -26.81 7.33
N PRO A 213 19.06 -25.49 7.32
CA PRO A 213 19.29 -24.64 6.15
C PRO A 213 20.76 -24.63 5.68
N HIS A 214 21.71 -24.92 6.57
CA HIS A 214 23.13 -24.89 6.23
C HIS A 214 23.63 -26.19 5.57
N CYS A 215 23.33 -27.36 6.14
CA CYS A 215 23.78 -28.64 5.57
C CYS A 215 22.71 -29.39 4.77
N LYS A 216 21.47 -28.88 4.74
CA LYS A 216 20.30 -29.45 4.05
C LYS A 216 19.89 -30.86 4.48
N LYS A 217 20.40 -31.34 5.62
CA LYS A 217 20.03 -32.64 6.21
C LYS A 217 19.05 -32.45 7.35
N GLU A 218 18.22 -33.46 7.60
CA GLU A 218 17.25 -33.52 8.69
C GLU A 218 17.93 -33.77 10.04
N THR A 219 18.68 -32.78 10.50
CA THR A 219 19.61 -32.91 11.64
C THR A 219 19.48 -31.78 12.64
N VAL A 220 18.50 -30.88 12.50
CA VAL A 220 18.22 -29.91 13.56
C VAL A 220 17.29 -30.57 14.56
N THR A 221 17.81 -30.81 15.76
CA THR A 221 17.07 -31.35 16.90
C THR A 221 17.04 -30.31 18.02
N SER A 222 16.50 -30.68 19.18
CA SER A 222 16.54 -29.87 20.40
C SER A 222 15.96 -28.49 20.15
N ILE A 223 14.71 -28.45 19.69
CA ILE A 223 14.01 -27.18 19.43
C ILE A 223 13.86 -26.46 20.77
N VAL A 224 14.51 -25.30 20.88
CA VAL A 224 14.55 -24.49 22.11
C VAL A 224 13.63 -23.29 22.04
N LYS A 225 13.28 -22.82 20.84
CA LYS A 225 12.36 -21.70 20.66
C LYS A 225 11.46 -21.89 19.45
N ALA A 226 10.26 -21.34 19.54
CA ALA A 226 9.39 -21.10 18.40
C ALA A 226 9.07 -19.60 18.34
N ILE A 227 9.01 -19.04 17.14
CA ILE A 227 8.40 -17.73 16.89
C ILE A 227 7.10 -17.98 16.16
N GLY A 228 6.03 -17.46 16.74
CA GLY A 228 4.67 -17.48 16.19
C GLY A 228 3.88 -16.33 16.77
N ASP A 229 2.78 -15.99 16.11
CA ASP A 229 1.88 -14.89 16.51
C ASP A 229 0.94 -15.38 17.62
N PRO A 230 1.02 -14.87 18.87
CA PRO A 230 0.12 -15.27 19.94
C PRO A 230 -1.27 -14.66 19.84
N MET A 231 -2.20 -15.25 20.60
CA MET A 231 -3.34 -14.53 21.17
C MET A 231 -2.90 -13.18 21.80
N PRO A 232 -3.73 -12.13 21.70
CA PRO A 232 -3.37 -10.78 22.12
C PRO A 232 -2.93 -10.77 23.59
N VAL A 233 -1.61 -10.74 23.82
CA VAL A 233 -1.07 -10.25 25.08
C VAL A 233 -1.48 -8.79 25.15
N LYS A 234 -1.92 -8.31 26.31
CA LYS A 234 -2.40 -6.92 26.50
C LYS A 234 -1.38 -5.83 26.13
N ASP A 235 -0.16 -6.23 25.81
CA ASP A 235 0.93 -5.36 25.37
C ASP A 235 1.10 -5.51 23.86
N ASN A 236 1.21 -4.37 23.18
CA ASN A 236 1.16 -4.22 21.72
C ASN A 236 2.22 -5.00 20.90
N ASN A 237 3.02 -5.89 21.51
CA ASN A 237 4.13 -6.62 20.92
C ASN A 237 3.66 -7.87 20.13
N TYR A 238 3.57 -7.77 18.79
CA TYR A 238 3.09 -8.84 17.91
C TYR A 238 4.13 -9.94 17.59
N GLN A 239 5.40 -9.78 17.96
CA GLN A 239 6.36 -10.88 17.90
C GLN A 239 6.59 -11.50 19.27
N CYS A 240 6.10 -12.72 19.46
CA CYS A 240 6.40 -13.51 20.64
C CYS A 240 7.34 -14.66 20.30
N SER A 241 8.39 -14.78 21.11
CA SER A 241 9.21 -15.97 21.13
C SER A 241 8.78 -16.85 22.29
N TYR A 242 8.44 -18.09 22.00
CA TYR A 242 8.12 -19.10 22.99
C TYR A 242 9.35 -19.96 23.26
N SER A 243 9.69 -20.12 24.54
CA SER A 243 10.69 -21.10 24.95
C SER A 243 10.06 -22.49 24.93
N ILE A 244 10.67 -23.41 24.18
CA ILE A 244 10.24 -24.79 24.02
C ILE A 244 11.03 -25.64 25.02
N LYS A 245 10.32 -26.36 25.90
CA LYS A 245 10.92 -27.31 26.85
C LYS A 245 11.13 -28.66 26.18
N SER A 246 12.32 -29.23 26.39
CA SER A 246 12.72 -30.58 25.93
C SER A 246 11.73 -31.65 26.39
N GLY A 247 11.53 -32.70 25.59
CA GLY A 247 10.73 -33.88 25.94
C GLY A 247 9.21 -33.72 25.81
N LEU A 248 8.71 -32.49 25.65
CA LEU A 248 7.26 -32.24 25.56
C LEU A 248 6.78 -32.24 24.09
N PRO A 249 5.53 -32.69 23.85
CA PRO A 249 4.86 -32.52 22.57
C PRO A 249 4.31 -31.10 22.43
N TYR A 250 4.39 -30.56 21.21
CA TYR A 250 3.84 -29.25 20.84
C TYR A 250 3.03 -29.38 19.56
N GLU A 251 1.93 -28.63 19.50
CA GLU A 251 1.16 -28.38 18.28
C GLU A 251 1.28 -26.90 17.95
N LEU A 252 1.75 -26.58 16.75
CA LEU A 252 1.87 -25.21 16.25
C LEU A 252 1.05 -25.07 14.96
N LYS A 253 0.30 -23.98 14.88
CA LYS A 253 -0.61 -23.69 13.76
C LYS A 253 -0.36 -22.30 13.22
N ALA A 254 0.02 -22.19 11.94
CA ALA A 254 0.03 -20.92 11.23
C ALA A 254 -0.68 -21.09 9.90
N ASN A 255 -1.82 -20.41 9.74
CA ASN A 255 -2.65 -20.57 8.54
C ASN A 255 -2.48 -19.42 7.55
N LYS A 256 -2.38 -18.19 8.07
CA LYS A 256 -2.36 -16.97 7.28
C LYS A 256 -1.84 -15.81 8.09
N ILE A 257 -1.39 -14.78 7.39
CA ILE A 257 -1.08 -13.47 7.95
C ILE A 257 -2.37 -12.67 8.03
N LYS A 258 -2.55 -11.96 9.12
CA LYS A 258 -3.70 -11.09 9.31
C LYS A 258 -3.24 -9.73 9.78
N GLN A 259 -4.03 -8.75 9.41
CA GLN A 259 -4.08 -7.47 10.06
C GLN A 259 -4.99 -7.58 11.28
N HIS A 260 -4.79 -6.72 12.27
CA HIS A 260 -5.64 -6.69 13.46
C HIS A 260 -6.53 -5.43 13.44
N ALA A 261 -7.11 -5.14 12.26
CA ALA A 261 -8.07 -4.06 12.15
C ALA A 261 -9.43 -4.50 12.72
N LYS A 262 -10.15 -3.56 13.33
CA LYS A 262 -11.47 -3.78 13.93
C LYS A 262 -12.59 -3.77 12.91
N SER A 263 -12.42 -3.00 11.83
CA SER A 263 -13.33 -2.91 10.69
C SER A 263 -12.56 -2.50 9.43
N ILE A 264 -13.24 -2.47 8.28
CA ILE A 264 -12.65 -1.97 7.03
C ILE A 264 -12.36 -0.47 7.10
N GLU A 265 -13.17 0.31 7.84
CA GLU A 265 -12.94 1.74 8.07
C GLU A 265 -11.71 1.96 8.95
N ASP A 266 -11.57 1.21 10.04
CA ASP A 266 -10.37 1.23 10.89
C ASP A 266 -9.13 0.87 10.06
N LEU A 267 -9.24 -0.15 9.20
CA LEU A 267 -8.17 -0.54 8.30
C LEU A 267 -7.78 0.61 7.34
N ARG A 268 -8.75 1.27 6.72
CA ARG A 268 -8.53 2.43 5.84
C ARG A 268 -7.91 3.61 6.59
N GLU A 269 -8.44 3.96 7.75
CA GLU A 269 -7.93 5.07 8.56
C GLU A 269 -6.47 4.83 8.95
N ARG A 270 -6.15 3.60 9.37
CA ARG A 270 -4.78 3.20 9.69
C ARG A 270 -3.88 3.31 8.45
N SER A 271 -4.34 2.86 7.27
CA SER A 271 -3.66 3.04 5.98
C SER A 271 -3.45 4.51 5.59
N GLU A 272 -4.44 5.37 5.78
CA GLU A 272 -4.34 6.80 5.54
C GLU A 272 -3.27 7.44 6.44
N HIS A 273 -3.34 7.14 7.75
CA HIS A 273 -2.40 7.67 8.73
C HIS A 273 -0.97 7.22 8.40
N ALA A 274 -0.81 5.95 8.04
CA ALA A 274 0.44 5.38 7.59
C ALA A 274 1.01 6.13 6.39
N MET A 275 0.23 6.30 5.31
CA MET A 275 0.70 7.03 4.12
C MET A 275 1.09 8.48 4.40
N ASN A 276 0.58 9.07 5.47
CA ASN A 276 0.85 10.46 5.86
C ASN A 276 1.87 10.60 6.99
N SER A 277 2.50 9.49 7.40
CA SER A 277 3.46 9.47 8.51
C SER A 277 4.74 10.23 8.18
N ILE A 278 5.51 10.57 9.21
CA ILE A 278 6.76 11.31 9.04
C ILE A 278 7.84 10.43 8.39
N GLU A 279 7.84 9.13 8.65
CA GLU A 279 8.78 8.16 8.09
C GLU A 279 8.61 8.04 6.57
N ILE A 280 7.38 7.94 6.07
CA ILE A 280 7.10 7.93 4.62
C ILE A 280 7.46 9.27 4.01
N LYS A 281 7.15 10.40 4.67
CA LYS A 281 7.56 11.73 4.19
C LYS A 281 9.08 11.85 4.09
N ASN A 282 9.83 11.34 5.07
CA ASN A 282 11.29 11.37 5.04
C ASN A 282 11.86 10.50 3.92
N LEU A 283 11.29 9.31 3.68
CA LEU A 283 11.66 8.47 2.54
C LEU A 283 11.40 9.20 1.20
N VAL A 284 10.24 9.83 1.06
CA VAL A 284 9.86 10.62 -0.13
C VAL A 284 10.84 11.76 -0.35
N ILE A 285 11.17 12.53 0.70
CA ILE A 285 12.16 13.61 0.64
C ILE A 285 13.53 13.07 0.20
N GLU A 286 13.96 11.93 0.73
CA GLU A 286 15.25 11.34 0.34
C GLU A 286 15.26 10.94 -1.15
N LEU A 287 14.19 10.31 -1.64
CA LEU A 287 14.06 9.98 -3.06
C LEU A 287 14.06 11.25 -3.93
N GLN A 288 13.36 12.30 -3.52
CA GLN A 288 13.28 13.57 -4.25
C GLN A 288 14.64 14.29 -4.37
N LYS A 289 15.58 14.12 -3.42
CA LYS A 289 16.95 14.65 -3.54
C LYS A 289 17.71 14.12 -4.76
N TYR A 290 17.34 12.93 -5.23
CA TYR A 290 17.89 12.30 -6.43
C TYR A 290 17.03 12.56 -7.67
N GLU A 291 16.15 13.57 -7.62
CA GLU A 291 15.19 13.91 -8.68
C GLU A 291 14.31 12.72 -9.09
N ILE A 292 13.98 11.85 -8.13
CA ILE A 292 13.05 10.75 -8.32
C ILE A 292 11.66 11.23 -7.95
N THR A 293 10.69 11.06 -8.86
CA THR A 293 9.32 11.51 -8.63
C THR A 293 8.56 10.44 -7.85
N VAL A 294 7.97 10.80 -6.72
CA VAL A 294 7.09 9.90 -5.95
C VAL A 294 5.66 10.41 -6.04
N VAL A 295 4.80 9.63 -6.71
CA VAL A 295 3.38 9.94 -6.88
C VAL A 295 2.58 9.21 -5.81
N LYS A 296 1.95 9.99 -4.92
CA LYS A 296 0.94 9.48 -3.98
C LYS A 296 -0.39 9.35 -4.72
N SER A 297 -1.07 8.22 -4.57
CA SER A 297 -2.46 8.12 -5.04
C SER A 297 -3.32 9.18 -4.33
N PRO A 298 -4.15 9.95 -5.05
CA PRO A 298 -4.88 11.09 -4.48
C PRO A 298 -5.86 10.69 -3.39
N SER A 299 -6.33 9.44 -3.41
CA SER A 299 -7.10 8.81 -2.35
C SER A 299 -6.64 7.37 -2.16
N LEU A 300 -6.90 6.81 -0.98
CA LEU A 300 -6.90 5.37 -0.79
C LEU A 300 -7.85 4.71 -1.80
N LYS A 301 -7.63 3.43 -2.09
CA LYS A 301 -8.52 2.65 -2.94
C LYS A 301 -9.99 2.90 -2.54
N GLY A 302 -10.84 3.27 -3.50
CA GLY A 302 -12.25 3.58 -3.26
C GLY A 302 -12.96 2.45 -2.49
N SER A 303 -13.90 2.81 -1.60
CA SER A 303 -14.50 1.85 -0.65
C SER A 303 -15.14 0.65 -1.35
N GLU A 304 -15.86 0.88 -2.45
CA GLU A 304 -16.48 -0.17 -3.26
C GLU A 304 -15.43 -1.11 -3.86
N LYS A 305 -14.43 -0.57 -4.56
CA LYS A 305 -13.34 -1.37 -5.15
C LYS A 305 -12.54 -2.14 -4.11
N LEU A 306 -12.32 -1.56 -2.93
CA LEU A 306 -11.64 -2.24 -1.83
C LEU A 306 -12.50 -3.40 -1.30
N PHE A 307 -13.80 -3.18 -1.11
CA PHE A 307 -14.74 -4.20 -0.66
C PHE A 307 -14.85 -5.36 -1.66
N GLU A 308 -15.03 -5.06 -2.95
CA GLU A 308 -15.04 -6.06 -4.02
C GLU A 308 -13.75 -6.88 -4.04
N LYS A 309 -12.59 -6.22 -3.89
CA LYS A 309 -11.31 -6.91 -3.81
C LYS A 309 -11.22 -7.80 -2.57
N ILE A 310 -11.68 -7.33 -1.42
CA ILE A 310 -11.69 -8.14 -0.19
C ILE A 310 -12.60 -9.36 -0.34
N GLN A 311 -13.77 -9.18 -0.92
CA GLN A 311 -14.71 -10.26 -1.16
C GLN A 311 -14.14 -11.29 -2.15
N ALA A 312 -13.63 -10.83 -3.29
CA ALA A 312 -13.13 -11.70 -4.36
C ALA A 312 -11.80 -12.40 -4.02
N ASN A 313 -10.85 -11.69 -3.43
CA ASN A 313 -9.49 -12.19 -3.25
C ASN A 313 -9.24 -12.77 -1.85
N TYR A 314 -9.98 -12.31 -0.84
CA TYR A 314 -9.73 -12.66 0.55
C TYR A 314 -10.95 -13.31 1.25
N GLY A 315 -11.99 -13.65 0.48
CA GLY A 315 -13.19 -14.31 1.00
C GLY A 315 -13.95 -13.47 2.03
N GLY A 316 -13.88 -12.14 1.92
CA GLY A 316 -14.50 -11.21 2.86
C GLY A 316 -13.64 -10.87 4.10
N ASP A 317 -12.49 -11.52 4.29
CA ASP A 317 -11.60 -11.25 5.42
C ASP A 317 -10.71 -10.03 5.13
N PHE A 318 -11.20 -8.83 5.47
CA PHE A 318 -10.49 -7.56 5.25
C PHE A 318 -9.12 -7.52 5.95
N ASN A 319 -8.90 -8.32 6.99
CA ASN A 319 -7.62 -8.40 7.65
C ASN A 319 -6.54 -9.05 6.78
N GLN A 320 -6.86 -9.62 5.62
CA GLN A 320 -5.85 -10.11 4.67
C GLN A 320 -5.50 -9.08 3.58
N ALA A 321 -6.09 -7.88 3.60
CA ALA A 321 -5.94 -6.89 2.53
C ALA A 321 -4.79 -5.91 2.77
N PHE A 322 -3.60 -6.22 2.26
CA PHE A 322 -2.38 -5.41 2.45
C PHE A 322 -2.21 -4.25 1.46
N ASP A 323 -2.99 -4.21 0.38
CA ASP A 323 -2.78 -3.33 -0.76
C ASP A 323 -3.70 -2.10 -0.80
N ILE A 324 -3.83 -1.43 0.34
CA ILE A 324 -4.79 -0.34 0.57
C ILE A 324 -4.17 1.02 0.26
N GLY A 325 -2.96 1.25 0.78
CA GLY A 325 -2.16 2.42 0.48
C GLY A 325 -1.08 2.12 -0.56
N ARG A 326 -0.90 3.01 -1.54
CA ARG A 326 0.08 2.84 -2.61
C ARG A 326 0.80 4.13 -2.96
N PHE A 327 2.10 4.03 -3.21
CA PHE A 327 2.88 5.06 -3.91
C PHE A 327 3.50 4.47 -5.17
N THR A 328 3.66 5.32 -6.17
CA THR A 328 4.39 5.00 -7.40
C THR A 328 5.64 5.85 -7.47
N ILE A 329 6.79 5.20 -7.53
CA ILE A 329 8.10 5.81 -7.68
C ILE A 329 8.43 5.77 -9.18
N LEU A 330 8.45 6.94 -9.80
CA LEU A 330 8.72 7.13 -11.22
C LEU A 330 10.18 7.53 -11.40
N CYS A 331 10.92 6.72 -12.15
CA CYS A 331 12.32 6.95 -12.47
C CYS A 331 12.49 7.27 -13.96
N ASP A 332 13.26 8.29 -14.32
CA ASP A 332 13.44 8.64 -15.74
C ASP A 332 14.38 7.67 -16.48
N ASN A 333 15.29 7.02 -15.77
CA ASN A 333 16.30 6.12 -16.32
C ASN A 333 16.72 5.03 -15.31
N SER A 334 17.47 4.04 -15.79
CA SER A 334 17.91 2.89 -14.99
C SER A 334 18.79 3.28 -13.81
N THR A 335 19.61 4.34 -13.94
CA THR A 335 20.42 4.87 -12.83
C THR A 335 19.53 5.36 -11.70
N LYS A 336 18.50 6.17 -11.99
CA LYS A 336 17.52 6.63 -10.99
C LYS A 336 16.76 5.46 -10.34
N LEU A 337 16.43 4.42 -11.11
CA LEU A 337 15.80 3.21 -10.57
C LEU A 337 16.73 2.48 -9.58
N GLN A 338 17.99 2.28 -9.93
CA GLN A 338 18.97 1.67 -9.02
C GLN A 338 19.18 2.51 -7.76
N THR A 339 19.21 3.84 -7.90
CA THR A 339 19.27 4.77 -6.76
C THR A 339 18.03 4.62 -5.87
N ALA A 340 16.82 4.57 -6.45
CA ALA A 340 15.59 4.35 -5.69
C ALA A 340 15.65 3.04 -4.87
N VAL A 341 16.06 1.94 -5.50
CA VAL A 341 16.24 0.65 -4.84
C VAL A 341 17.28 0.75 -3.71
N ALA A 342 18.39 1.46 -3.92
CA ALA A 342 19.42 1.65 -2.91
C ALA A 342 18.93 2.48 -1.70
N VAL A 343 18.10 3.49 -1.93
CA VAL A 343 17.46 4.28 -0.86
C VAL A 343 16.47 3.42 -0.08
N ILE A 344 15.62 2.65 -0.77
CA ILE A 344 14.61 1.79 -0.13
C ILE A 344 15.27 0.66 0.65
N LYS A 345 16.38 0.09 0.18
CA LYS A 345 17.17 -0.89 0.95
C LYS A 345 17.73 -0.34 2.27
N LYS A 346 17.80 0.98 2.43
CA LYS A 346 18.17 1.69 3.66
C LYS A 346 16.96 2.15 4.47
N ALA A 347 15.77 1.61 4.20
CA ALA A 347 14.52 2.01 4.84
C ALA A 347 14.53 1.99 6.38
N GLU A 348 15.35 1.13 6.99
CA GLU A 348 15.51 1.09 8.44
C GLU A 348 15.96 2.44 9.03
N GLN A 349 16.68 3.27 8.26
CA GLN A 349 17.10 4.61 8.66
C GLN A 349 15.92 5.56 8.86
N PHE A 350 14.79 5.26 8.22
CA PHE A 350 13.53 5.99 8.37
C PHE A 350 12.57 5.32 9.36
N ASN A 351 13.01 4.28 10.09
CA ASN A 351 12.16 3.41 10.90
C ASN A 351 11.08 2.68 10.06
N LEU A 352 11.39 2.41 8.79
CA LEU A 352 10.58 1.61 7.90
C LEU A 352 11.20 0.22 7.78
N ILE A 353 10.35 -0.81 7.75
CA ILE A 353 10.77 -2.14 7.32
C ILE A 353 10.36 -2.31 5.87
N VAL A 354 11.27 -2.82 5.07
CA VAL A 354 11.05 -3.14 3.67
C VAL A 354 10.94 -4.63 3.50
N ALA A 355 9.93 -5.01 2.73
CA ALA A 355 9.62 -6.37 2.37
C ALA A 355 9.59 -6.46 0.84
N GLU A 356 10.58 -7.15 0.25
CA GLU A 356 10.73 -7.35 -1.20
C GLU A 356 9.82 -8.46 -1.74
N ASP A 357 9.29 -9.31 -0.86
CA ASP A 357 8.37 -10.40 -1.16
C ASP A 357 7.02 -10.12 -0.48
N LYS A 358 5.92 -10.51 -1.14
CA LYS A 358 4.58 -10.56 -0.52
C LYS A 358 4.60 -11.40 0.76
N ASP A 359 5.55 -12.33 0.85
CA ASP A 359 5.79 -13.21 1.99
C ASP A 359 6.99 -12.77 2.88
N PHE A 360 7.31 -11.48 3.04
CA PHE A 360 8.53 -11.04 3.77
C PHE A 360 8.33 -10.63 5.26
N PHE A 361 7.53 -11.35 6.03
CA PHE A 361 7.33 -11.03 7.45
C PHE A 361 8.40 -11.69 8.31
N VAL A 362 9.51 -11.00 8.55
CA VAL A 362 10.76 -11.65 9.03
C VAL A 362 11.35 -11.10 10.34
N LYS A 363 11.15 -9.85 10.77
CA LYS A 363 11.87 -9.33 11.96
C LYS A 363 11.09 -8.34 12.83
N ASN A 364 11.04 -8.66 14.12
CA ASN A 364 10.73 -7.87 15.32
C ASN A 364 9.88 -6.61 15.09
N LEU A 365 8.75 -6.76 14.41
CA LEU A 365 7.73 -5.73 14.35
C LEU A 365 6.93 -5.82 15.65
N LYS A 366 7.50 -5.21 16.68
CA LYS A 366 6.88 -5.17 18.00
C LYS A 366 5.55 -4.48 17.88
N HIS A 367 5.47 -3.31 17.27
CA HIS A 367 4.19 -2.68 16.99
C HIS A 367 4.01 -2.68 15.46
N ILE A 368 2.83 -2.29 14.97
CA ILE A 368 2.51 -1.91 13.57
C ILE A 368 1.91 -2.98 12.66
N ILE A 369 0.78 -2.63 12.07
CA ILE A 369 0.08 -3.45 11.09
C ILE A 369 -0.57 -2.53 10.06
N VAL A 370 0.23 -1.79 9.32
CA VAL A 370 -0.28 -1.07 8.15
C VAL A 370 0.74 -1.19 7.04
N PHE A 371 0.25 -1.63 5.89
CA PHE A 371 1.03 -1.99 4.73
C PHE A 371 0.83 -0.93 3.67
N ILE A 372 1.95 -0.39 3.20
CA ILE A 372 1.98 0.51 2.05
C ILE A 372 2.80 -0.19 0.98
N ILE A 373 2.23 -0.30 -0.21
CA ILE A 373 2.95 -0.83 -1.36
C ILE A 373 3.64 0.34 -2.08
N LEU A 374 4.94 0.23 -2.27
CA LEU A 374 5.72 1.10 -3.15
C LEU A 374 6.06 0.33 -4.42
N ASN A 375 5.65 0.86 -5.57
CA ASN A 375 6.03 0.31 -6.87
C ASN A 375 7.04 1.26 -7.52
N SER A 376 8.16 0.74 -8.03
CA SER A 376 9.14 1.53 -8.79
C SER A 376 9.16 1.11 -10.26
N THR A 377 9.08 2.06 -11.18
CA THR A 377 9.06 1.80 -12.63
C THR A 377 9.71 2.94 -13.41
N LEU A 378 10.22 2.66 -14.61
CA LEU A 378 10.67 3.73 -15.50
C LEU A 378 9.46 4.45 -16.13
N LYS A 379 9.54 5.79 -16.20
CA LYS A 379 8.45 6.66 -16.65
C LYS A 379 7.94 6.30 -18.05
N LYS A 380 8.85 6.06 -18.99
CA LYS A 380 8.51 5.76 -20.40
C LYS A 380 7.63 4.52 -20.61
N PHE A 381 7.66 3.56 -19.69
CA PHE A 381 6.82 2.35 -19.80
C PHE A 381 5.43 2.54 -19.21
N THR A 382 5.27 3.43 -18.22
CA THR A 382 3.94 3.76 -17.68
C THR A 382 3.07 4.50 -18.69
N THR A 383 3.69 5.30 -19.57
CA THR A 383 3.00 6.06 -20.61
C THR A 383 2.93 5.32 -21.94
N LEU A 384 3.71 4.25 -22.12
CA LEU A 384 3.99 3.59 -23.41
C LEU A 384 4.45 4.59 -24.50
N GLU A 385 4.98 5.74 -24.07
CA GLU A 385 5.38 6.84 -24.95
C GLU A 385 6.48 6.37 -25.91
N GLY A 386 6.18 6.44 -27.21
CA GLY A 386 7.09 5.99 -28.28
C GLY A 386 7.07 4.49 -28.62
N TYR A 387 6.29 3.65 -27.91
CA TYR A 387 6.18 2.21 -28.19
C TYR A 387 4.84 1.78 -28.80
N ALA A 388 3.78 2.58 -28.69
CA ALA A 388 2.47 2.27 -29.24
C ALA A 388 1.92 3.42 -30.12
N ILE A 389 1.18 3.08 -31.18
CA ILE A 389 0.39 4.05 -31.96
C ILE A 389 -0.76 4.61 -31.12
N ILE A 390 -1.20 3.86 -30.10
CA ILE A 390 -2.25 4.23 -29.16
C ILE A 390 -1.61 4.43 -27.78
N GLU A 391 -1.30 5.67 -27.46
CA GLU A 391 -0.89 6.08 -26.12
C GLU A 391 -2.12 6.12 -25.21
N ASN A 392 -2.60 4.95 -24.77
CA ASN A 392 -3.63 4.85 -23.75
C ASN A 392 -3.05 4.23 -22.47
N PRO A 393 -2.56 5.07 -21.52
CA PRO A 393 -2.00 4.59 -20.27
C PRO A 393 -3.02 3.82 -19.40
N LYS A 394 -4.32 3.87 -19.74
CA LYS A 394 -5.39 3.13 -19.06
C LYS A 394 -5.74 1.80 -19.72
N LEU A 395 -5.19 1.47 -20.89
CA LEU A 395 -5.59 0.29 -21.66
C LEU A 395 -5.41 -1.01 -20.88
N SER A 396 -4.21 -1.24 -20.31
CA SER A 396 -3.94 -2.44 -19.49
C SER A 396 -4.91 -2.53 -18.31
N HIS A 397 -5.12 -1.42 -17.61
CA HIS A 397 -6.04 -1.38 -16.46
C HIS A 397 -7.49 -1.67 -16.85
N LEU A 398 -8.00 -1.05 -17.91
CA LEU A 398 -9.36 -1.29 -18.39
C LEU A 398 -9.53 -2.74 -18.87
N PHE A 399 -8.52 -3.29 -19.56
CA PHE A 399 -8.55 -4.67 -20.02
C PHE A 399 -8.53 -5.66 -18.85
N TYR A 400 -7.70 -5.42 -17.83
CA TYR A 400 -7.70 -6.19 -16.59
C TYR A 400 -9.06 -6.16 -15.88
N GLU A 401 -9.69 -4.99 -15.76
CA GLU A 401 -11.00 -4.87 -15.11
C GLU A 401 -12.07 -5.68 -15.86
N GLN A 402 -12.08 -5.64 -17.20
CA GLN A 402 -12.99 -6.44 -18.02
C GLN A 402 -12.77 -7.94 -17.85
N ILE A 403 -11.53 -8.41 -17.96
CA ILE A 403 -11.21 -9.85 -17.82
C ILE A 403 -11.54 -10.36 -16.43
N ARG A 404 -11.26 -9.56 -15.39
CA ARG A 404 -11.55 -9.93 -14.00
C ARG A 404 -13.04 -10.03 -13.71
N ALA A 405 -13.85 -9.15 -14.29
CA ALA A 405 -15.30 -9.18 -14.13
C ALA A 405 -15.97 -10.30 -14.95
N TRP A 406 -15.30 -10.79 -16.00
CA TRP A 406 -15.83 -11.81 -16.89
C TRP A 406 -15.91 -13.19 -16.20
N LYS A 407 -17.15 -13.68 -16.06
CA LYS A 407 -17.46 -15.06 -15.67
C LYS A 407 -17.83 -15.86 -16.92
N PRO A 408 -17.01 -16.82 -17.36
CA PRO A 408 -17.29 -17.61 -18.56
C PRO A 408 -18.50 -18.51 -18.31
N ASN A 409 -19.41 -18.60 -19.29
CA ASN A 409 -20.60 -19.44 -19.21
C ASN A 409 -20.47 -20.77 -19.98
N ASN A 410 -19.40 -20.94 -20.74
CA ASN A 410 -19.13 -22.13 -21.54
C ASN A 410 -17.62 -22.24 -21.84
N GLN A 411 -17.21 -23.39 -22.39
CA GLN A 411 -15.81 -23.70 -22.71
C GLN A 411 -15.17 -22.68 -23.65
N ILE A 412 -15.92 -22.15 -24.63
CA ILE A 412 -15.41 -21.18 -25.61
C ILE A 412 -15.09 -19.85 -24.91
N GLU A 413 -15.96 -19.39 -24.01
CA GLU A 413 -15.71 -18.21 -23.19
C GLU A 413 -14.53 -18.40 -22.23
N GLU A 414 -14.33 -19.61 -21.72
CA GLU A 414 -13.19 -19.94 -20.85
C GLU A 414 -11.86 -19.90 -21.62
N GLU A 415 -11.83 -20.43 -22.84
CA GLU A 415 -10.68 -20.31 -23.76
C GLU A 415 -10.41 -18.84 -24.14
N LEU A 416 -11.44 -18.06 -24.43
CA LEU A 416 -11.29 -16.63 -24.73
C LEU A 416 -10.79 -15.85 -23.50
N LYS A 417 -11.30 -16.17 -22.31
CA LYS A 417 -10.82 -15.56 -21.08
C LYS A 417 -9.36 -15.91 -20.83
N GLN A 418 -8.96 -17.17 -21.04
CA GLN A 418 -7.56 -17.59 -20.93
C GLN A 418 -6.66 -16.84 -21.92
N ALA A 419 -7.05 -16.75 -23.20
CA ALA A 419 -6.30 -15.99 -24.20
C ALA A 419 -6.20 -14.49 -23.86
N SER A 420 -7.26 -13.95 -23.25
CA SER A 420 -7.28 -12.56 -22.76
C SER A 420 -6.35 -12.38 -21.55
N ASP A 421 -6.34 -13.32 -20.59
CA ASP A 421 -5.39 -13.35 -19.47
C ASP A 421 -3.94 -13.44 -19.98
N GLU A 422 -3.66 -14.28 -20.98
CA GLU A 422 -2.34 -14.39 -21.64
C GLU A 422 -1.94 -13.09 -22.37
N THR A 423 -2.89 -12.43 -23.03
CA THR A 423 -2.66 -11.15 -23.73
C THR A 423 -2.38 -10.05 -22.71
N LEU A 424 -3.14 -10.01 -21.62
CA LEU A 424 -2.91 -9.06 -20.53
C LEU A 424 -1.55 -9.31 -19.87
N ALA A 425 -1.14 -10.57 -19.69
CA ALA A 425 0.20 -10.91 -19.21
C ALA A 425 1.28 -10.32 -20.14
N LYS A 426 1.16 -10.48 -21.47
CA LYS A 426 2.10 -9.88 -22.44
C LYS A 426 2.11 -8.35 -22.39
N ILE A 427 0.93 -7.72 -22.24
CA ILE A 427 0.84 -6.26 -22.07
C ILE A 427 1.56 -5.84 -20.79
N ASN A 428 1.38 -6.57 -19.69
CA ASN A 428 2.07 -6.31 -18.44
C ASN A 428 3.57 -6.59 -18.55
N ASP A 429 4.00 -7.60 -19.29
CA ASP A 429 5.42 -7.87 -19.55
C ASP A 429 6.07 -6.70 -20.31
N ILE A 430 5.35 -6.06 -21.23
CA ILE A 430 5.83 -4.84 -21.90
C ILE A 430 5.93 -3.69 -20.88
N ILE A 431 4.89 -3.47 -20.07
CA ILE A 431 4.82 -2.35 -19.11
C ILE A 431 5.83 -2.52 -17.96
N CYS A 432 5.98 -3.73 -17.43
CA CYS A 432 6.91 -4.10 -16.36
C CYS A 432 8.32 -4.40 -16.88
N GLU A 433 8.57 -4.17 -18.17
CA GLU A 433 9.86 -4.29 -18.81
C GLU A 433 10.43 -5.73 -18.90
N TRP A 434 9.61 -6.77 -18.82
CA TRP A 434 10.07 -8.17 -18.88
C TRP A 434 10.40 -8.66 -20.29
N ILE A 435 10.15 -7.83 -21.32
CA ILE A 435 10.37 -8.14 -22.73
C ILE A 435 11.38 -7.17 -23.36
N ASP A 436 12.17 -7.69 -24.30
CA ASP A 436 13.15 -6.92 -25.09
C ASP A 436 12.46 -6.01 -26.13
N GLU A 437 13.04 -4.85 -26.46
CA GLU A 437 12.46 -3.89 -27.42
C GLU A 437 12.15 -4.51 -28.81
N LYS A 438 12.89 -5.55 -29.21
CA LYS A 438 12.64 -6.29 -30.46
C LYS A 438 11.36 -7.12 -30.42
N GLU A 439 11.00 -7.61 -29.24
CA GLU A 439 9.80 -8.41 -29.01
C GLU A 439 8.57 -7.54 -28.77
N ILE A 440 8.74 -6.35 -28.18
CA ILE A 440 7.67 -5.33 -28.07
C ILE A 440 7.05 -5.04 -29.45
N LYS A 441 7.86 -4.94 -30.51
CA LYS A 441 7.37 -4.69 -31.89
C LYS A 441 6.51 -5.82 -32.48
N LYS A 442 6.55 -7.03 -31.93
CA LYS A 442 5.81 -8.19 -32.44
C LYS A 442 4.42 -8.33 -31.81
N ILE A 443 4.24 -7.75 -30.62
CA ILE A 443 2.96 -7.67 -29.89
C ILE A 443 2.20 -6.47 -30.45
#